data_AF-A0A3D3ZG80-F1
#
_entry.id   AF-A0A3D3ZG80-F1
#
_cell.length_a   1.000
_cell.length_b   1.000
_cell.length_c   1.000
_cell.angle_alpha   90.00
_cell.angle_beta   90.00
_cell.angle_gamma   90.00
#
_symmetry.space_group_name_H-M   'P 1'
#
loop_
_entity.id
_entity.type
_entity.pdbx_description
1 polymer ?
#
loop_
_entity_poly.entity_id
_entity_poly.type
_entity_poly.pdbx_seq_one_letter_code
_entity_poly.pdbx_strand_id
1 'polypeptide(L)' 'ARTEGWDYFKAVQHGVFCELGRGNVPFGIVAEWLRVHDYHGWIVVEQDILPGMGSPKASAQRNRAFLSTLAL' A
#
# COMPACT_ATOMS: atom_id res chain seq x y z
N ALA A 1 -3.09 17.81 -3.81
CA ALA A 1 -2.34 17.59 -5.06
C ALA A 1 -2.85 18.46 -6.21
N ARG A 2 -4.00 18.14 -6.85
CA ARG A 2 -4.50 18.92 -8.01
C ARG A 2 -4.79 20.39 -7.68
N THR A 3 -5.58 20.66 -6.64
CA THR A 3 -5.90 22.04 -6.20
C THR A 3 -4.64 22.83 -5.82
N GLU A 4 -3.65 22.13 -5.26
CA GLU A 4 -2.38 22.71 -4.78
C GLU A 4 -1.32 22.83 -5.89
N GLY A 5 -1.61 22.37 -7.13
CA GLY A 5 -0.66 22.37 -8.24
C GLY A 5 0.60 21.53 -8.00
N TRP A 6 0.52 20.48 -7.18
CA TRP A 6 1.69 19.63 -6.88
C TRP A 6 2.05 18.74 -8.06
N ASP A 7 3.34 18.67 -8.36
CA ASP A 7 3.91 17.62 -9.20
C ASP A 7 3.96 16.28 -8.46
N TYR A 8 4.41 15.24 -9.17
CA TYR A 8 4.52 13.89 -8.62
C TYR A 8 5.35 13.83 -7.34
N PHE A 9 6.58 14.36 -7.36
CA PHE A 9 7.48 14.27 -6.22
C PHE A 9 6.93 14.99 -5.00
N LYS A 10 6.37 16.18 -5.20
CA LYS A 10 5.73 16.94 -4.12
C LYS A 10 4.52 16.20 -3.56
N ALA A 11 3.70 15.58 -4.41
CA ALA A 11 2.60 14.75 -3.94
C ALA A 11 3.08 13.53 -3.11
N VAL A 12 4.16 12.86 -3.53
CA VAL A 12 4.75 11.75 -2.76
C VAL A 12 5.33 12.22 -1.44
N GLN A 13 6.04 13.36 -1.39
CA GLN A 13 6.53 13.96 -0.15
C GLN A 13 5.40 14.24 0.85
N HIS A 14 4.23 14.64 0.34
CA HIS A 14 3.04 14.89 1.14
C HIS A 14 2.22 13.62 1.43
N GLY A 15 2.76 12.43 1.16
CA GLY A 15 2.16 11.16 1.55
C GLY A 15 0.95 10.75 0.71
N VAL A 16 0.91 11.13 -0.58
CA VAL A 16 -0.16 10.67 -1.49
C VAL A 16 -0.26 9.14 -1.52
N PHE A 17 0.86 8.45 -1.35
CA PHE A 17 0.92 7.02 -1.06
C PHE A 17 1.19 6.83 0.43
N CYS A 18 0.24 6.24 1.13
CA CYS A 18 0.33 5.97 2.55
C CYS A 18 0.82 4.55 2.82
N GLU A 19 1.02 4.25 4.10
CA GLU A 19 1.26 2.88 4.54
C GLU A 19 0.09 1.95 4.19
N LEU A 20 0.38 0.69 3.83
CA LEU A 20 -0.65 -0.31 3.58
C LEU A 20 -1.57 -0.44 4.81
N GLY A 21 -2.88 -0.39 4.58
CA GLY A 21 -3.89 -0.41 5.66
C GLY A 21 -4.14 0.92 6.37
N ARG A 22 -3.43 2.00 6.02
CA ARG A 22 -3.69 3.36 6.52
C ARG A 22 -4.43 4.26 5.53
N GLY A 23 -4.77 3.73 4.36
CA GLY A 23 -5.49 4.43 3.30
C GLY A 23 -6.98 4.17 3.34
N ASN A 24 -7.64 4.46 2.22
CA ASN A 24 -9.08 4.30 2.01
C ASN A 24 -9.45 3.06 1.19
N VAL A 25 -8.48 2.24 0.79
CA VAL A 25 -8.74 1.01 0.02
C VAL A 25 -9.24 -0.09 0.97
N PRO A 26 -10.42 -0.68 0.73
CA PRO A 26 -10.99 -1.71 1.59
C PRO A 26 -10.37 -3.09 1.29
N PHE A 27 -9.11 -3.30 1.67
CA PHE A 27 -8.37 -4.53 1.32
C PHE A 27 -9.01 -5.83 1.78
N GLY A 28 -9.80 -5.84 2.86
CA GLY A 28 -10.55 -7.03 3.28
C GLY A 28 -11.57 -7.49 2.23
N ILE A 29 -12.23 -6.56 1.54
CA ILE A 29 -13.16 -6.89 0.45
C ILE A 29 -12.39 -7.43 -0.75
N VAL A 30 -11.22 -6.85 -1.06
CA VAL A 30 -10.36 -7.33 -2.15
C VAL A 30 -9.85 -8.75 -1.87
N ALA A 31 -9.37 -9.01 -0.65
CA ALA A 31 -8.89 -10.32 -0.23
C ALA A 31 -10.00 -11.38 -0.35
N GLU A 32 -11.20 -11.06 0.13
CA GLU A 32 -12.36 -11.95 0.02
C GLU A 32 -12.74 -12.20 -1.44
N TRP A 33 -12.73 -11.17 -2.27
CA TRP A 33 -13.02 -11.31 -3.70
C TRP A 33 -12.02 -12.26 -4.37
N LEU A 34 -10.71 -12.10 -4.13
CA LEU A 34 -9.67 -12.97 -4.67
C LEU A 34 -9.89 -14.44 -4.26
N ARG A 35 -10.24 -14.67 -2.99
CA ARG A 35 -10.51 -16.00 -2.44
C ARG A 35 -11.73 -16.66 -3.09
N VAL A 36 -12.84 -15.93 -3.25
CA VAL A 36 -14.06 -16.44 -3.89
C VAL A 36 -13.83 -16.82 -5.36
N HIS A 37 -12.87 -16.20 -6.03
CA HIS A 37 -12.53 -16.47 -7.42
C HIS A 37 -11.35 -17.44 -7.58
N ASP A 38 -10.97 -18.15 -6.51
CA ASP A 38 -9.91 -19.16 -6.52
C ASP A 38 -8.59 -18.62 -7.12
N TYR A 39 -8.23 -17.38 -6.75
CA TYR A 39 -7.00 -16.77 -7.22
C TYR A 39 -5.77 -17.36 -6.52
N HIS A 40 -4.87 -17.96 -7.31
CA HIS A 40 -3.60 -18.57 -6.83
C HIS A 40 -2.34 -17.87 -7.35
N GLY A 41 -2.48 -16.65 -7.86
CA GLY A 41 -1.37 -15.88 -8.40
C GLY A 41 -0.59 -15.08 -7.35
N TRP A 42 0.31 -14.22 -7.83
CA TRP A 42 1.12 -13.37 -6.98
C TRP A 42 0.40 -12.08 -6.58
N ILE A 43 0.46 -11.77 -5.28
CA ILE A 43 0.07 -10.46 -4.74
C ILE A 43 1.36 -9.70 -4.40
N VAL A 44 1.58 -8.57 -5.07
CA VAL A 44 2.76 -7.73 -4.88
C VAL A 44 2.35 -6.43 -4.20
N VAL A 45 3.02 -6.10 -3.09
CA VAL A 45 2.85 -4.81 -2.43
C VAL A 45 3.92 -3.85 -2.93
N GLU A 46 3.48 -2.76 -3.55
CA GLU A 46 4.32 -1.68 -4.03
C GLU A 46 3.96 -0.37 -3.30
N GLN A 47 4.98 0.37 -2.88
CA GLN A 47 4.82 1.67 -2.24
C GLN A 47 5.92 2.61 -2.71
N ASP A 48 5.51 3.71 -3.36
CA ASP A 48 6.43 4.78 -3.72
C ASP A 48 6.78 5.62 -2.50
N ILE A 49 8.00 5.44 -2.01
CA ILE A 49 8.60 6.23 -0.95
C ILE A 49 9.85 6.93 -1.48
N LEU A 50 10.02 8.22 -1.17
CA LEU A 50 11.23 8.94 -1.55
C LEU A 50 12.40 8.60 -0.61
N PRO A 51 13.64 8.73 -1.07
CA PRO A 51 14.82 8.59 -0.22
C PRO A 51 14.70 9.45 1.05
N GLY A 52 14.89 8.84 2.22
CA GLY A 52 14.80 9.52 3.52
C GLY A 52 13.44 9.45 4.22
N MET A 53 12.39 8.94 3.57
CA MET A 53 11.04 8.83 4.17
C MET A 53 10.79 7.53 4.96
N GLY A 54 11.80 6.67 5.10
CA GLY A 54 11.68 5.43 5.86
C GLY A 54 12.77 4.41 5.53
N SER A 55 12.69 3.25 6.17
CA SER A 55 13.54 2.09 5.89
C SER A 55 12.76 1.05 5.08
N PRO A 56 13.25 0.64 3.90
CA PRO A 56 12.57 -0.35 3.05
C PRO A 56 12.22 -1.64 3.78
N LYS A 57 13.14 -2.16 4.61
CA LYS A 57 12.92 -3.38 5.40
C LYS A 57 11.77 -3.21 6.39
N ALA A 58 11.72 -2.09 7.09
CA ALA A 58 10.69 -1.83 8.09
C ALA A 58 9.31 -1.68 7.43
N SER A 59 9.23 -1.03 6.27
CA SER A 59 7.99 -0.94 5.48
C SER A 59 7.53 -2.32 5.01
N ALA A 60 8.42 -3.13 4.45
CA ALA A 60 8.09 -4.51 4.04
C ALA A 60 7.58 -5.37 5.21
N GLN A 61 8.18 -5.23 6.40
CA GLN A 61 7.73 -5.94 7.60
C GLN A 61 6.31 -5.55 8.01
N ARG A 62 6.00 -4.24 8.04
CA ARG A 62 4.65 -3.77 8.38
C ARG A 62 3.62 -4.17 7.32
N ASN A 63 3.99 -4.12 6.05
CA ASN A 63 3.14 -4.61 4.95
C ASN A 63 2.82 -6.10 5.12
N ARG A 64 3.83 -6.93 5.41
CA ARG A 64 3.60 -8.37 5.64
C ARG A 64 2.70 -8.61 6.84
N ALA A 65 2.92 -7.88 7.94
CA ALA A 65 2.08 -7.99 9.13
C ALA A 65 0.62 -7.62 8.85
N PHE A 66 0.37 -6.57 8.06
CA PHE A 66 -0.97 -6.20 7.63
C PHE A 66 -1.60 -7.27 6.74
N LEU A 67 -0.89 -7.78 5.73
CA LEU A 67 -1.41 -8.85 4.86
C LEU A 67 -1.82 -10.10 5.66
N SER A 68 -1.05 -10.46 6.68
CA SER A 68 -1.38 -11.60 7.54
C SER A 68 -2.73 -11.44 8.26
N THR A 69 -3.17 -10.22 8.57
CA THR A 69 -4.50 -10.00 9.20
C THR A 69 -5.66 -10.23 8.22
N LEU A 70 -5.38 -10.19 6.92
CA LEU A 70 -6.32 -10.45 5.84
C LEU A 70 -6.27 -11.91 5.35
N ALA A 71 -5.47 -12.76 6.00
CA ALA A 71 -5.18 -14.12 5.57
C ALA A 71 -4.58 -14.22 4.15
N LEU A 72 -3.76 -13.24 3.77
CA LEU A 72 -2.92 -13.22 2.56
C LEU A 72 -1.44 -13.44 2.89
#